data_AF-A0A8S4QGM9-F1
#
_entry.id   AF-A0A8S4QGM9-F1
#
_cell.length_a   1.000
_cell.length_b   1.000
_cell.length_c   1.000
_cell.angle_alpha   90.00
_cell.angle_beta   90.00
_cell.angle_gamma   90.00
#
_symmetry.space_group_name_H-M   'P 1'
#
loop_
_entity.id
_entity.type
_entity.pdbx_description
1 polymer ?
#
loop_
_entity_poly.entity_id
_entity_poly.type
_entity_poly.pdbx_seq_one_letter_code
_entity_poly.pdbx_strand_id
1 'polypeptide(L)'
;MLLFLSFLACLSFTVGKHEIYDGHALFEVQIQNVEQMDYINSLEVPLQIDIWTYAAPGGQAAILVPKNNVERFQYQLFSYGIQFRMDVENIKILLDEEERLMNEAKRKGTNKNGGSKIGFDRIY
;
A
#
# COMPACT_ATOMS: atom_id res chain seq x y z
N MET A 1 -16.99 -13.23 35.26
CA MET A 1 -16.91 -11.88 34.65
C MET A 1 -15.59 -11.64 33.90
N LEU A 2 -14.42 -12.04 34.41
CA LEU A 2 -13.11 -11.86 33.72
C LEU A 2 -12.97 -12.61 32.38
N LEU A 3 -13.58 -13.80 32.23
CA LEU A 3 -13.54 -14.58 30.99
C LEU A 3 -14.28 -13.92 29.81
N PHE A 4 -15.38 -13.21 30.08
CA PHE A 4 -16.14 -12.49 29.05
C PHE A 4 -15.37 -11.26 28.53
N LEU A 5 -14.62 -10.58 29.40
CA LEU A 5 -13.81 -9.43 29.02
C LEU A 5 -12.64 -9.83 28.08
N SER A 6 -12.05 -11.00 28.32
CA SER A 6 -10.97 -11.56 27.48
C SER A 6 -11.45 -11.98 26.10
N PHE A 7 -12.65 -12.57 26.00
CA PHE A 7 -13.22 -12.97 24.71
C PHE A 7 -13.57 -11.77 23.82
N LEU A 8 -14.05 -10.67 24.43
CA LEU A 8 -14.34 -9.42 23.72
C LEU A 8 -13.07 -8.76 23.17
N ALA A 9 -11.95 -8.83 23.90
CA ALA A 9 -10.67 -8.27 23.47
C ALA A 9 -10.07 -8.99 22.25
N CYS A 10 -10.25 -10.31 22.12
CA CYS A 10 -9.76 -11.07 20.97
C CYS A 10 -10.57 -10.85 19.68
N LEU A 11 -11.88 -10.58 19.79
CA LEU A 11 -12.75 -10.33 18.62
C LEU A 11 -12.45 -8.99 17.93
N SER A 12 -12.01 -7.98 18.69
CA SER A 12 -11.66 -6.67 18.11
C SER A 12 -10.41 -6.69 17.23
N PHE A 13 -9.53 -7.69 17.40
CA PHE A 13 -8.25 -7.73 16.69
C PHE A 13 -8.34 -8.26 15.25
N THR A 14 -9.44 -8.96 14.90
CA THR A 14 -9.59 -9.57 13.57
C THR A 14 -10.17 -8.62 12.53
N VAL A 15 -10.96 -7.63 12.96
CA VAL A 15 -11.61 -6.65 12.06
C VAL A 15 -10.62 -5.58 11.56
N GLY A 16 -9.58 -5.27 12.33
CA GLY A 16 -8.68 -4.16 12.02
C GLY A 16 -7.78 -4.38 10.79
N LYS A 17 -7.45 -5.61 10.40
CA LYS A 17 -6.51 -5.85 9.28
C LYS A 17 -7.03 -5.38 7.93
N HIS A 18 -8.34 -5.40 7.73
CA HIS A 18 -8.95 -5.05 6.45
C HIS A 18 -9.18 -3.53 6.29
N GLU A 19 -9.02 -2.75 7.34
CA GLU A 19 -9.27 -1.29 7.33
C GLU A 19 -8.00 -0.44 7.30
N ILE A 20 -6.82 -1.05 7.46
CA ILE A 20 -5.54 -0.34 7.68
C ILE A 20 -5.23 0.64 6.54
N TYR A 21 -5.60 0.29 5.30
CA TYR A 21 -5.31 1.11 4.12
C TYR A 21 -6.53 1.84 3.55
N ASP A 22 -7.69 1.78 4.23
CA ASP A 22 -8.88 2.43 3.69
C ASP A 22 -8.69 3.95 3.62
N GLY A 23 -8.94 4.51 2.43
CA GLY A 23 -8.78 5.92 2.12
C GLY A 23 -7.34 6.44 2.15
N HIS A 24 -6.34 5.56 2.16
CA HIS A 24 -4.97 5.98 1.93
C HIS A 24 -4.79 6.32 0.45
N ALA A 25 -4.21 7.49 0.19
CA ALA A 25 -4.00 8.00 -1.15
C ALA A 25 -2.54 7.86 -1.56
N LEU A 26 -2.29 7.55 -2.83
CA LEU A 26 -0.96 7.50 -3.42
C LEU A 26 -0.73 8.77 -4.24
N PHE A 27 0.38 9.45 -3.93
CA PHE A 27 0.84 10.63 -4.63
C PHE A 27 2.11 10.36 -5.41
N GLU A 28 2.17 10.91 -6.61
CA GLU A 28 3.40 11.06 -7.38
C GLU A 28 3.90 12.49 -7.23
N VAL A 29 5.12 12.65 -6.71
CA VAL A 29 5.72 13.95 -6.39
C VAL A 29 6.97 14.15 -7.24
N GLN A 30 7.05 15.27 -7.95
CA GLN A 30 8.19 15.58 -8.79
C GLN A 30 9.28 16.27 -7.98
N ILE A 31 10.43 15.61 -7.88
CA ILE A 31 11.58 16.09 -7.11
C ILE A 31 12.51 16.82 -8.05
N GLN A 32 12.74 18.12 -7.85
CA GLN A 32 13.63 18.92 -8.70
C GLN A 32 15.03 19.07 -8.13
N ASN A 33 15.17 19.04 -6.81
CA ASN A 33 16.45 19.24 -6.11
C ASN A 33 16.51 18.41 -4.81
N VAL A 34 17.68 18.38 -4.19
CA VAL A 34 17.91 17.64 -2.94
C VAL A 34 17.14 18.24 -1.77
N GLU A 35 16.99 19.57 -1.73
CA GLU A 35 16.27 20.27 -0.65
C GLU A 35 14.79 19.86 -0.57
N GLN A 36 14.12 19.70 -1.71
CA GLN A 36 12.75 19.20 -1.78
C GLN A 36 12.64 17.76 -1.27
N MET A 37 13.62 16.91 -1.57
CA MET A 37 13.66 15.54 -1.07
C MET A 37 13.83 15.53 0.46
N ASP A 38 14.74 16.35 0.99
CA ASP A 38 14.97 16.48 2.43
C ASP A 38 13.73 17.01 3.15
N TYR A 39 13.02 17.97 2.55
CA TYR A 39 11.76 18.47 3.07
C TYR A 39 10.68 17.38 3.11
N ILE A 40 10.51 16.60 2.04
CA ILE A 40 9.55 15.48 2.02
C ILE A 40 9.89 14.43 3.08
N ASN A 41 11.17 14.08 3.23
CA ASN A 41 11.63 13.16 4.28
C ASN A 41 11.29 13.73 5.68
N SER A 42 11.38 15.05 5.88
CA SER A 42 10.98 15.67 7.15
C SER A 42 9.48 15.54 7.47
N LEU A 43 8.65 15.31 6.44
CA LEU A 43 7.20 15.12 6.59
C LEU A 43 6.81 13.67 6.96
N GLU A 44 7.75 12.72 6.86
CA GLU A 44 7.53 11.29 7.13
C GLU A 44 6.95 11.03 8.52
N VAL A 45 7.65 11.47 9.56
CA VAL A 45 7.23 11.30 10.96
C VAL A 45 5.97 12.11 11.31
N PRO A 46 5.87 13.43 11.03
CA PRO A 46 4.72 14.23 11.48
C PRO A 46 3.41 13.91 10.75
N LEU A 47 3.47 13.42 9.51
CA LEU A 47 2.29 13.06 8.72
C LEU A 47 2.10 11.55 8.58
N GLN A 48 3.01 10.74 9.14
CA GLN A 48 2.98 9.28 9.05
C GLN A 48 2.84 8.81 7.61
N ILE A 49 3.51 9.50 6.69
CA ILE A 49 3.54 9.13 5.27
C ILE A 49 4.58 8.04 5.04
N ASP A 50 4.41 7.27 3.98
CA ASP A 50 5.31 6.19 3.61
C ASP A 50 5.84 6.42 2.19
N ILE A 51 7.16 6.44 2.02
CA ILE A 51 7.81 6.72 0.73
C ILE A 51 8.11 5.39 0.04
N TRP A 52 7.30 5.07 -0.96
CA TRP A 52 7.40 3.82 -1.72
C TRP A 52 8.53 3.83 -2.73
N THR A 53 8.82 5.00 -3.31
CA THR A 53 9.91 5.13 -4.27
C THR A 53 10.62 6.45 -4.06
N TYR A 54 11.92 6.35 -3.79
CA TYR A 54 12.82 7.47 -3.69
C TYR A 54 13.22 7.93 -5.09
N ALA A 55 13.25 9.24 -5.31
CA ALA A 55 13.66 9.83 -6.57
C ALA A 55 14.95 10.63 -6.40
N ALA A 56 15.83 10.53 -7.39
CA ALA A 56 16.90 11.50 -7.58
C ALA A 56 16.31 12.83 -8.10
N PRO A 57 17.04 13.95 -7.98
CA PRO A 57 16.66 15.22 -8.61
C PRO A 57 16.35 15.04 -10.11
N GLY A 58 15.19 15.53 -10.53
CA GLY A 58 14.61 15.34 -11.87
C GLY A 58 13.66 14.13 -11.99
N GLY A 59 13.56 13.29 -10.96
CA GLY A 59 12.69 12.11 -10.93
C GLY A 59 11.34 12.32 -10.23
N GLN A 60 10.57 11.24 -10.17
CA GLN A 60 9.25 11.17 -9.54
C GLN A 60 9.28 10.18 -8.38
N ALA A 61 8.81 10.63 -7.21
CA ALA A 61 8.71 9.83 -6.00
C ALA A 61 7.25 9.41 -5.78
N ALA A 62 7.05 8.16 -5.38
CA ALA A 62 5.72 7.64 -5.01
C ALA A 62 5.59 7.63 -3.49
N ILE A 63 4.52 8.25 -2.97
CA ILE A 63 4.32 8.48 -1.54
C ILE A 63 2.89 8.10 -1.15
N LEU A 64 2.76 7.18 -0.20
CA LEU A 64 1.50 6.78 0.39
C LEU A 64 1.18 7.69 1.57
N VAL A 65 -0.03 8.24 1.57
CA VAL A 65 -0.48 9.22 2.55
C VAL A 65 -1.76 8.72 3.24
N PRO A 66 -1.79 8.65 4.58
CA PRO A 66 -2.99 8.29 5.32
C PRO A 66 -4.11 9.30 5.09
N LYS A 67 -5.36 8.81 4.99
CA LYS A 67 -6.58 9.61 4.74
C LYS A 67 -6.63 10.92 5.55
N ASN A 68 -6.33 10.82 6.85
CA ASN A 68 -6.42 11.93 7.80
C ASN A 68 -5.40 13.05 7.52
N ASN A 69 -4.33 12.74 6.79
CA ASN A 69 -3.22 13.66 6.52
C ASN A 69 -3.14 14.09 5.05
N VAL A 70 -4.04 13.62 4.19
CA VAL A 70 -4.06 13.93 2.74
C VAL A 70 -4.13 15.43 2.49
N GLU A 71 -5.07 16.15 3.12
CA GLU A 71 -5.22 17.60 2.94
C GLU A 71 -3.98 18.36 3.46
N ARG A 72 -3.46 17.96 4.62
CA ARG A 72 -2.29 18.58 5.23
C ARG A 72 -1.05 18.38 4.36
N PHE A 73 -0.86 17.18 3.80
CA PHE A 73 0.23 16.87 2.89
C PHE A 73 0.17 17.71 1.61
N GLN A 74 -0.99 17.79 0.96
CA GLN A 74 -1.19 18.62 -0.23
C GLN A 74 -0.89 20.09 0.05
N TYR A 75 -1.35 20.61 1.19
CA TYR A 75 -1.07 21.97 1.60
C TYR A 75 0.44 22.22 1.80
N GLN A 76 1.15 21.30 2.48
CA GLN A 76 2.61 21.42 2.66
C GLN A 76 3.33 21.45 1.31
N LEU A 77 3.03 20.50 0.41
CA LEU A 77 3.65 20.47 -0.92
C LEU A 77 3.35 21.72 -1.75
N PHE A 78 2.09 22.19 -1.75
CA PHE A 78 1.70 23.41 -2.44
C PHE A 78 2.41 24.64 -1.87
N SER A 79 2.49 24.75 -0.55
CA SER A 79 3.15 25.87 0.13
C SER A 79 4.66 25.94 -0.12
N TYR A 80 5.29 24.78 -0.31
CA TYR A 80 6.71 24.67 -0.63
C TYR A 80 6.99 24.72 -2.15
N GLY A 81 5.94 24.83 -2.98
CA GLY A 81 6.06 24.92 -4.43
C GLY A 81 6.46 23.60 -5.11
N ILE A 82 6.18 22.46 -4.48
CA ILE A 82 6.47 21.13 -5.03
C ILE A 82 5.30 20.67 -5.90
N GLN A 83 5.60 20.20 -7.10
CA GLN A 83 4.59 19.66 -8.02
C GLN A 83 4.24 18.23 -7.63
N PHE A 84 2.94 17.95 -7.55
CA PHE A 84 2.43 16.62 -7.23
C PHE A 84 1.18 16.27 -8.04
N ARG A 85 0.91 14.98 -8.17
CA ARG A 85 -0.31 14.42 -8.73
C ARG A 85 -0.82 13.32 -7.80
N MET A 86 -2.13 13.28 -7.57
CA MET A 86 -2.75 12.13 -6.91
C MET A 86 -2.99 11.05 -7.96
N ASP A 87 -2.29 9.93 -7.84
CA ASP A 87 -2.42 8.81 -8.77
C ASP A 87 -3.55 7.87 -8.34
N VAL A 88 -3.73 7.67 -7.02
CA VAL A 88 -4.76 6.79 -6.46
C VAL A 88 -5.39 7.45 -5.24
N GLU A 89 -6.71 7.64 -5.24
CA GLU A 89 -7.43 8.24 -4.10
C GLU A 89 -7.58 7.26 -2.92
N ASN A 90 -7.90 5.99 -3.23
CA ASN A 90 -8.02 4.93 -2.22
C ASN A 90 -7.32 3.66 -2.69
N ILE A 91 -6.14 3.40 -2.15
CA ILE A 91 -5.31 2.27 -2.53
C ILE A 91 -5.92 0.91 -2.16
N LYS A 92 -6.81 0.87 -1.16
CA LYS A 92 -7.50 -0.35 -0.76
C LYS A 92 -8.24 -1.01 -1.92
N ILE A 93 -8.85 -0.22 -2.79
CA ILE A 93 -9.59 -0.74 -3.95
C ILE A 93 -8.66 -1.53 -4.88
N LEU A 94 -7.43 -1.05 -5.08
CA LEU A 94 -6.45 -1.73 -5.92
C LEU A 94 -5.93 -3.01 -5.25
N LEU A 95 -5.67 -2.96 -3.95
CA LEU A 95 -5.22 -4.12 -3.17
C LEU A 95 -6.29 -5.22 -3.13
N ASP A 96 -7.55 -4.85 -2.92
CA ASP A 96 -8.69 -5.79 -2.91
C ASP A 96 -8.85 -6.47 -4.29
N GLU A 97 -8.65 -5.71 -5.37
CA GLU A 97 -8.70 -6.23 -6.73
C GLU A 97 -7.53 -7.18 -7.03
N GLU A 98 -6.32 -6.83 -6.60
CA GLU A 98 -5.14 -7.71 -6.71
C GLU A 98 -5.38 -9.04 -5.96
N GLU A 99 -5.86 -8.97 -4.72
CA GLU A 99 -6.17 -10.14 -3.91
C GLU A 99 -7.22 -11.02 -4.60
N ARG A 100 -8.26 -10.42 -5.18
CA ARG A 100 -9.28 -11.14 -5.95
C ARG A 100 -8.65 -11.91 -7.12
N LEU A 101 -7.86 -11.23 -7.94
CA LEU A 101 -7.20 -11.84 -9.10
C LEU A 101 -6.24 -12.97 -8.69
N MET A 102 -5.48 -12.77 -7.61
CA MET A 102 -4.58 -13.78 -7.08
C MET A 102 -5.35 -15.02 -6.61
N ASN A 103 -6.48 -14.83 -5.92
CA ASN A 103 -7.34 -15.91 -5.45
C ASN A 103 -7.99 -16.67 -6.62
N GLU A 104 -8.41 -15.98 -7.68
CA GLU A 104 -8.91 -16.61 -8.90
C GLU A 104 -7.83 -17.45 -9.61
N ALA A 105 -6.61 -16.92 -9.72
CA ALA A 105 -5.49 -17.63 -10.32
C ALA A 105 -5.15 -18.91 -9.53
N LYS A 106 -5.11 -18.82 -8.19
CA LYS A 106 -4.93 -19.98 -7.30
C LYS A 106 -6.02 -21.03 -7.53
N ARG A 107 -7.30 -20.64 -7.57
CA ARG A 107 -8.43 -21.56 -7.83
C ARG A 107 -8.31 -22.26 -9.19
N LYS A 108 -7.89 -21.53 -10.23
CA LYS A 108 -7.65 -22.11 -11.57
C LYS A 108 -6.44 -23.04 -11.60
N GLY A 109 -5.40 -22.77 -10.80
CA GLY A 109 -4.20 -23.61 -10.68
C GLY A 109 -4.44 -24.93 -9.94
N THR A 110 -5.21 -24.91 -8.84
CA THR A 110 -5.49 -26.11 -8.04
C THR A 110 -6.32 -27.15 -8.81
N ASN A 111 -7.17 -26.71 -9.74
CA ASN A 111 -7.98 -27.61 -10.57
C ASN A 111 -7.17 -28.37 -11.65
N LYS A 112 -5.88 -28.02 -11.88
CA LYS A 112 -4.98 -28.75 -12.79
C LYS A 112 -4.22 -29.90 -12.14
N ASN A 113 -4.30 -30.06 -10.81
CA ASN A 113 -3.58 -31.11 -10.08
C ASN A 113 -4.39 -32.41 -9.88
N GLY A 114 -5.49 -32.58 -10.60
CA GLY A 114 -6.29 -33.81 -10.62
C GLY A 114 -5.77 -34.91 -11.57
N GLY A 115 -4.68 -34.70 -12.31
CA GLY A 115 -4.20 -35.75 -13.23
C GLY A 115 -3.02 -35.35 -14.09
N SER A 116 -1.81 -35.41 -13.54
CA SER A 116 -0.67 -35.97 -14.26
C SER A 116 0.51 -36.08 -13.30
N LYS A 117 0.76 -37.31 -12.80
CA LYS A 117 2.07 -37.65 -12.25
C LYS A 117 3.05 -37.54 -13.42
N ILE A 118 3.91 -36.54 -13.40
CA ILE A 118 4.99 -36.39 -14.37
C ILE A 118 5.96 -37.55 -14.09
N GLY A 119 5.82 -38.65 -14.83
CA GLY A 119 6.69 -39.81 -14.75
C GLY A 119 8.04 -39.43 -15.33
N PHE A 120 9.04 -39.20 -14.47
CA PHE A 120 10.45 -39.10 -14.88
C PHE A 120 11.02 -40.50 -15.18
N ASP A 121 10.36 -41.23 -16.08
CA ASP A 121 10.80 -42.57 -16.47
C ASP A 121 10.96 -42.62 -18.00
N ARG A 122 12.04 -42.00 -18.46
CA ARG A 122 12.72 -42.33 -19.72
C ARG A 122 14.01 -41.53 -19.83
N ILE A 123 15.12 -42.18 -19.48
CA ILE A 123 16.44 -41.86 -20.04
C ILE A 123 16.84 -43.13 -20.81
N TYR A 124 16.98 -42.97 -22.13
CA TYR A 124 17.52 -43.99 -23.04
C TYR A 124 19.04 -44.07 -22.92
#